data_AF-R6PPY0-F1
#
_entry.id   AF-R6PPY0-F1
#
_cell.length_a   1.000
_cell.length_b   1.000
_cell.length_c   1.000
_cell.angle_alpha   90.00
_cell.angle_beta   90.00
_cell.angle_gamma   90.00
#
_symmetry.space_group_name_H-M   'P 1'
#
loop_
_entity.id
_entity.type
_entity.pdbx_description
1 polymer ?
#
loop_
_entity_poly.entity_id
_entity_poly.type
_entity_poly.pdbx_seq_one_letter_code
_entity_poly.pdbx_strand_id
1 'polypeptide(L)'
;MKTLRLKSTEKEDIKKAAEILKNGGLAAIPTETVYGLAANALDPVAVGKIFAAKGRPQDNPLIVHVASLDAIPPLVKKVDPRMLKLAERFWPGPLTIISERSEIVPDAVTAGLSTVAIRMPSHPCARAIIEQSGLPLAAPSANASGKPSPTCAEHVLADLDDRIDAVVDGGHCSVGVESTVITLATEPPTLLRPGGVTVEQLREVLGEVNIAAAVFEKLKDGERPQSPGMKYKHYAPAAEVTIIKGSFKQYKKFLLAQKDTVCAVCFEGEGKNFDKFIEYGRADSPDTQAHNIFDALRQVDAIGCARAFVRCPVASGVGLAVYNRLLRSAAFRVIDLDFTVPVIGLTGQTGAGKTTAADIFREKGYHIIDTDVLSRKAVESRAVKDSLCARFGSDIIVDGELDRRELARRAFASPEATAALNAITHPEITRLAVIEIHKAQDSGAKAAVIDAALLFESDLACLCGKTVCITADDSVRLRRIIERDGLSETDALMRIAAQPPQEFYAKQSDIIIDNGDGTDLRKAIDCLF
;
A
#
# COMPACT_ATOMS: atom_id res chain seq x y z
N MET A 1 10.76 5.24 32.63
CA MET A 1 10.18 4.45 33.74
C MET A 1 9.70 3.18 33.09
N LYS A 2 10.02 2.00 33.65
CA LYS A 2 9.69 0.72 32.99
C LYS A 2 8.17 0.53 32.90
N THR A 3 7.66 0.17 31.73
CA THR A 3 6.24 -0.12 31.52
C THR A 3 5.79 -1.28 32.40
N LEU A 4 4.68 -1.12 33.11
CA LEU A 4 4.08 -2.23 33.85
C LEU A 4 3.39 -3.21 32.90
N ARG A 5 3.71 -4.50 32.98
CA ARG A 5 2.97 -5.56 32.27
C ARG A 5 1.93 -6.17 33.21
N LEU A 6 0.68 -5.84 32.96
CA LEU A 6 -0.50 -6.27 33.71
C LEU A 6 -1.19 -7.41 32.95
N LYS A 7 -1.99 -8.25 33.62
CA LYS A 7 -2.73 -9.36 33.01
C LYS A 7 -4.24 -9.09 33.01
N SER A 8 -4.88 -9.34 31.88
CA SER A 8 -6.35 -9.22 31.76
C SER A 8 -7.15 -10.24 32.57
N THR A 9 -6.51 -11.33 33.02
CA THR A 9 -7.14 -12.38 33.84
C THR A 9 -7.21 -12.02 35.32
N GLU A 10 -6.44 -11.02 35.76
CA GLU A 10 -6.32 -10.65 37.17
C GLU A 10 -7.13 -9.39 37.48
N LYS A 11 -8.07 -9.49 38.44
CA LYS A 11 -8.94 -8.36 38.79
C LYS A 11 -8.17 -7.15 39.34
N GLU A 12 -7.12 -7.40 40.12
CA GLU A 12 -6.27 -6.34 40.68
C GLU A 12 -5.49 -5.61 39.58
N ASP A 13 -5.06 -6.31 38.52
CA ASP A 13 -4.36 -5.71 37.39
C ASP A 13 -5.30 -4.83 36.54
N ILE A 14 -6.54 -5.27 36.33
CA ILE A 14 -7.59 -4.45 35.70
C ILE A 14 -7.82 -3.16 36.52
N LYS A 15 -7.95 -3.30 37.84
CA LYS A 15 -8.14 -2.17 38.75
C LYS A 15 -6.94 -1.23 38.73
N LYS A 16 -5.72 -1.77 38.71
CA LYS A 16 -4.47 -1.01 38.58
C LYS A 16 -4.46 -0.18 37.29
N ALA A 17 -4.84 -0.78 36.16
CA ALA A 17 -4.93 -0.07 34.89
C ALA A 17 -5.98 1.06 34.94
N ALA A 18 -7.14 0.81 35.53
CA ALA A 18 -8.18 1.82 35.72
C ALA A 18 -7.71 2.99 36.62
N GLU A 19 -6.99 2.70 37.70
CA GLU A 19 -6.40 3.72 38.59
C GLU A 19 -5.34 4.57 37.88
N ILE A 20 -4.46 3.95 37.08
CA ILE A 20 -3.47 4.67 36.26
C ILE A 20 -4.18 5.68 35.34
N LEU A 21 -5.21 5.24 34.62
CA LEU A 21 -5.97 6.09 33.71
C LEU A 21 -6.72 7.21 34.45
N LYS A 22 -7.31 6.90 35.61
CA LYS A 22 -8.00 7.87 36.46
C LYS A 22 -7.08 8.95 36.99
N ASN A 23 -5.81 8.62 37.24
CA ASN A 23 -4.77 9.55 37.67
C ASN A 23 -4.06 10.26 36.50
N GLY A 24 -4.61 10.21 35.29
CA GLY A 24 -4.09 10.90 34.11
C GLY A 24 -2.86 10.23 33.47
N GLY A 25 -2.59 8.95 33.78
CA GLY A 25 -1.58 8.12 33.14
C GLY A 25 -2.06 7.50 31.82
N LEU A 26 -1.20 6.70 31.20
CA LEU A 26 -1.41 5.98 29.96
C LEU A 26 -1.38 4.47 30.19
N ALA A 27 -2.40 3.76 29.70
CA ALA A 27 -2.41 2.31 29.68
C ALA A 27 -2.77 1.80 28.27
N ALA A 28 -1.97 0.90 27.72
CA ALA A 28 -2.35 0.13 26.55
C ALA A 28 -3.29 -1.02 26.97
N ILE A 29 -4.49 -1.06 26.40
CA ILE A 29 -5.54 -2.02 26.76
C ILE A 29 -5.94 -2.88 25.55
N PRO A 30 -6.28 -4.16 25.75
CA PRO A 30 -6.68 -5.05 24.67
C PRO A 30 -8.12 -4.73 24.24
N THR A 31 -8.40 -4.78 22.94
CA THR A 31 -9.77 -4.78 22.40
C THR A 31 -9.98 -5.98 21.48
N GLU A 32 -11.18 -6.19 20.97
CA GLU A 32 -11.44 -7.21 19.95
C GLU A 32 -10.76 -6.85 18.61
N THR A 33 -10.47 -5.57 18.36
CA THR A 33 -9.87 -5.09 17.10
C THR A 33 -8.35 -5.07 17.12
N VAL A 34 -7.77 -4.12 17.85
CA VAL A 34 -6.34 -3.89 18.05
C VAL A 34 -6.16 -3.33 19.47
N TYR A 35 -4.96 -3.42 20.04
CA TYR A 35 -4.67 -2.78 21.33
C TYR A 35 -4.78 -1.26 21.21
N GLY A 36 -5.43 -0.63 22.18
CA GLY A 36 -5.62 0.82 22.25
C GLY A 36 -4.76 1.47 23.32
N LEU A 37 -4.08 2.57 23.03
CA LEU A 37 -3.35 3.37 24.02
C LEU A 37 -4.31 4.36 24.66
N ALA A 38 -4.83 4.02 25.84
CA ALA A 38 -5.88 4.77 26.50
C ALA A 38 -5.34 5.90 27.40
N ALA A 39 -6.10 6.99 27.45
CA ALA A 39 -6.03 8.05 28.45
C ALA A 39 -7.44 8.60 28.72
N ASN A 40 -7.61 9.39 29.78
CA ASN A 40 -8.86 10.10 30.05
C ASN A 40 -9.22 11.03 28.88
N ALA A 41 -10.36 10.81 28.22
CA ALA A 41 -10.80 11.61 27.08
C ALA A 41 -11.18 13.05 27.46
N LEU A 42 -11.49 13.31 28.72
CA LEU A 42 -11.92 14.63 29.21
C LEU A 42 -10.76 15.48 29.72
N ASP A 43 -9.54 14.93 29.78
CA ASP A 43 -8.34 15.62 30.22
C ASP A 43 -7.40 15.89 29.02
N PRO A 44 -7.30 17.14 28.55
CA PRO A 44 -6.41 17.50 27.45
C PRO A 44 -4.94 17.16 27.70
N VAL A 45 -4.48 17.19 28.97
CA VAL A 45 -3.10 16.88 29.34
C VAL A 45 -2.84 15.38 29.18
N ALA A 46 -3.76 14.54 29.68
CA ALA A 46 -3.68 13.09 29.50
C ALA A 46 -3.72 12.68 28.02
N VAL A 47 -4.61 13.32 27.24
CA VAL A 47 -4.67 13.13 25.78
C VAL A 47 -3.37 13.57 25.11
N GLY A 48 -2.76 14.68 25.53
CA GLY A 48 -1.46 15.15 25.03
C GLY A 48 -0.35 14.10 25.20
N LYS A 49 -0.38 13.33 26.30
CA LYS A 49 0.59 12.24 26.54
C LYS A 49 0.47 11.13 25.49
N ILE A 50 -0.73 10.82 24.96
CA ILE A 50 -0.91 9.85 23.87
C ILE A 50 -0.11 10.27 22.63
N PHE A 51 -0.22 11.54 22.24
CA PHE A 51 0.48 12.06 21.06
C PHE A 51 2.00 12.01 21.24
N ALA A 52 2.48 12.41 22.42
CA ALA A 52 3.91 12.36 22.77
C ALA A 52 4.46 10.93 22.78
N ALA A 53 3.75 10.01 23.45
CA ALA A 53 4.14 8.60 23.54
C ALA A 53 4.13 7.89 22.18
N LYS A 54 3.33 8.33 21.21
CA LYS A 54 3.31 7.73 19.86
C LYS A 54 4.20 8.44 18.84
N GLY A 55 4.65 9.67 19.12
CA GLY A 55 5.21 10.56 18.10
C GLY A 55 4.17 10.90 17.02
N ARG A 56 2.90 11.03 17.41
CA ARG A 56 1.76 11.20 16.49
C ARG A 56 1.49 12.69 16.25
N PRO A 57 1.20 13.13 15.01
CA PRO A 57 0.71 14.48 14.73
C PRO A 57 -0.61 14.80 15.46
N GLN A 58 -0.74 16.02 15.98
CA GLN A 58 -1.92 16.48 16.74
C GLN A 58 -3.16 16.74 15.86
N ASP A 59 -3.01 16.71 14.53
CA ASP A 59 -4.08 16.95 13.55
C ASP A 59 -4.95 15.72 13.24
N ASN A 60 -4.79 14.63 14.00
CA ASN A 60 -5.47 13.36 13.73
C ASN A 60 -6.35 12.95 14.92
N PRO A 61 -7.69 12.98 14.80
CA PRO A 61 -8.61 12.78 15.91
C PRO A 61 -8.49 11.39 16.56
N LEU A 62 -8.97 11.25 17.79
CA LEU A 62 -8.97 10.02 18.57
C LEU A 62 -10.39 9.45 18.72
N ILE A 63 -10.49 8.15 18.96
CA ILE A 63 -11.76 7.46 19.22
C ILE A 63 -11.96 7.38 20.73
N VAL A 64 -13.10 7.88 21.20
CA VAL A 64 -13.54 7.78 22.59
C VAL A 64 -14.23 6.44 22.81
N HIS A 65 -13.72 5.66 23.76
CA HIS A 65 -14.25 4.38 24.15
C HIS A 65 -15.12 4.54 25.40
N VAL A 66 -16.31 3.96 25.36
CA VAL A 66 -17.30 3.95 26.45
C VAL A 66 -17.71 2.52 26.78
N ALA A 67 -18.32 2.31 27.95
CA ALA A 67 -18.82 0.99 28.36
C ALA A 67 -20.36 0.89 28.45
N SER A 68 -21.07 2.01 28.46
CA SER A 68 -22.54 2.03 28.50
C SER A 68 -23.12 3.06 27.53
N LEU A 69 -24.39 2.89 27.16
CA LEU A 69 -25.10 3.87 26.33
C LEU A 69 -25.34 5.18 27.10
N ASP A 70 -25.47 5.10 28.42
CA ASP A 70 -25.65 6.26 29.31
C ASP A 70 -24.43 7.20 29.31
N ALA A 71 -23.26 6.72 28.89
CA ALA A 71 -22.06 7.53 28.74
C ALA A 71 -22.05 8.41 27.46
N ILE A 72 -22.98 8.18 26.52
CA ILE A 72 -23.02 8.86 25.22
C ILE A 72 -23.60 10.29 25.32
N PRO A 73 -24.77 10.54 25.95
CA PRO A 73 -25.40 11.86 25.95
C PRO A 73 -24.47 13.01 26.37
N PRO A 74 -23.58 12.87 27.37
CA PRO A 74 -22.63 13.91 27.72
C PRO A 74 -21.61 14.24 26.61
N LEU A 75 -21.27 13.29 25.74
CA LEU A 75 -20.20 13.41 24.73
C LEU A 75 -20.66 14.01 23.40
N VAL A 76 -21.96 13.97 23.11
CA VAL A 76 -22.54 14.43 21.84
C VAL A 76 -23.51 15.58 22.06
N LYS A 77 -23.63 16.46 21.07
CA LYS A 77 -24.57 17.59 21.14
C LYS A 77 -26.03 17.13 21.15
N LYS A 78 -26.32 16.05 20.40
CA LYS A 78 -27.63 15.40 20.34
C LYS A 78 -27.44 13.92 20.02
N VAL A 79 -28.15 13.05 20.72
CA VAL A 79 -28.19 11.63 20.40
C VAL A 79 -29.02 11.43 19.13
N ASP A 80 -28.37 11.03 18.05
CA ASP A 80 -29.01 10.72 16.77
C ASP A 80 -29.74 9.35 16.86
N PRO A 81 -31.03 9.24 16.50
CA PRO A 81 -31.72 7.95 16.47
C PRO A 81 -31.02 6.89 15.61
N ARG A 82 -30.31 7.29 14.54
CA ARG A 82 -29.50 6.38 13.71
C ARG A 82 -28.32 5.80 14.50
N MET A 83 -27.72 6.58 15.40
CA MET A 83 -26.67 6.08 16.30
C MET A 83 -27.20 4.99 17.21
N LEU A 84 -28.42 5.16 17.76
CA LEU A 84 -29.03 4.14 18.63
C LEU A 84 -29.34 2.85 17.89
N LYS A 85 -29.87 2.92 16.65
CA LYS A 85 -30.10 1.73 15.80
C LYS A 85 -28.81 0.97 15.50
N LEU A 86 -27.73 1.69 15.17
CA LEU A 86 -26.42 1.08 14.95
C LEU A 86 -25.85 0.49 16.25
N ALA A 87 -25.98 1.20 17.38
CA ALA A 87 -25.51 0.74 18.67
C ALA A 87 -26.22 -0.54 19.12
N GLU A 88 -27.55 -0.61 18.98
CA GLU A 88 -28.33 -1.81 19.30
C GLU A 88 -27.84 -3.04 18.52
N ARG A 89 -27.43 -2.84 17.27
CA ARG A 89 -27.00 -3.94 16.40
C ARG A 89 -25.53 -4.33 16.56
N PHE A 90 -24.65 -3.34 16.75
CA PHE A 90 -23.20 -3.53 16.61
C PHE A 90 -22.39 -3.17 17.86
N TRP A 91 -23.02 -2.64 18.92
CA TRP A 91 -22.38 -2.42 20.20
C TRP A 91 -22.87 -3.41 21.27
N PRO A 92 -21.96 -3.93 22.10
CA PRO A 92 -20.51 -3.73 22.09
C PRO A 92 -19.85 -4.42 20.88
N GLY A 93 -18.90 -3.76 20.21
CA GLY A 93 -18.26 -4.34 19.02
C GLY A 93 -17.46 -3.37 18.14
N PRO A 94 -17.04 -3.84 16.94
CA PRO A 94 -16.03 -3.19 16.11
C PRO A 94 -16.62 -2.07 15.23
N LEU A 95 -17.62 -1.34 15.72
CA LEU A 95 -18.17 -0.15 15.06
C LEU A 95 -17.80 1.12 15.82
N THR A 96 -17.40 2.14 15.08
CA THR A 96 -17.18 3.50 15.57
C THR A 96 -18.14 4.43 14.85
N ILE A 97 -18.87 5.24 15.61
CA ILE A 97 -19.88 6.16 15.09
C ILE A 97 -19.40 7.58 15.37
N ILE A 98 -19.32 8.41 14.32
CA ILE A 98 -19.01 9.83 14.42
C ILE A 98 -20.30 10.65 14.47
N SER A 99 -20.39 11.56 15.45
CA SER A 99 -21.51 12.50 15.62
C SER A 99 -20.98 13.89 16.03
N GLU A 100 -21.85 14.90 16.04
CA GLU A 100 -21.53 16.24 16.55
C GLU A 100 -21.15 16.17 18.03
N ARG A 101 -19.97 16.68 18.38
CA ARG A 101 -19.47 16.64 19.75
C ARG A 101 -20.18 17.67 20.64
N SER A 102 -20.27 17.38 21.92
CA SER A 102 -20.58 18.39 22.93
C SER A 102 -19.33 19.19 23.33
N GLU A 103 -19.50 20.21 24.15
CA GLU A 103 -18.41 21.04 24.66
C GLU A 103 -17.50 20.31 25.65
N ILE A 104 -17.97 19.22 26.28
CA ILE A 104 -17.15 18.46 27.24
C ILE A 104 -15.98 17.72 26.57
N VAL A 105 -16.10 17.44 25.27
CA VAL A 105 -15.06 16.74 24.50
C VAL A 105 -14.00 17.75 24.08
N PRO A 106 -12.76 17.65 24.56
CA PRO A 106 -11.73 18.64 24.24
C PRO A 106 -11.27 18.57 22.78
N ASP A 107 -10.76 19.70 22.26
CA ASP A 107 -10.15 19.76 20.93
C ASP A 107 -8.95 18.82 20.78
N ALA A 108 -8.25 18.53 21.88
CA ALA A 108 -7.16 17.55 21.90
C ALA A 108 -7.61 16.15 21.44
N VAL A 109 -8.88 15.79 21.67
CA VAL A 109 -9.48 14.53 21.20
C VAL A 109 -9.89 14.62 19.75
N THR A 110 -10.49 15.74 19.33
CA THR A 110 -11.12 15.85 18.01
C THR A 110 -10.24 16.51 16.96
N ALA A 111 -9.01 16.89 17.32
CA ALA A 111 -8.11 17.69 16.48
C ALA A 111 -8.78 18.98 15.96
N GLY A 112 -9.61 19.61 16.81
CA GLY A 112 -10.36 20.82 16.50
C GLY A 112 -11.58 20.61 15.59
N LEU A 113 -11.97 19.36 15.30
CA LEU A 113 -13.21 19.07 14.57
C LEU A 113 -14.43 19.29 15.47
N SER A 114 -15.57 19.60 14.84
CA SER A 114 -16.89 19.71 15.48
C SER A 114 -17.54 18.36 15.79
N THR A 115 -16.85 17.25 15.50
CA THR A 115 -17.36 15.89 15.65
C THR A 115 -16.48 15.04 16.56
N VAL A 116 -17.09 14.04 17.20
CA VAL A 116 -16.42 13.06 18.06
C VAL A 116 -16.70 11.65 17.53
N ALA A 117 -15.68 10.81 17.54
CA ALA A 117 -15.79 9.39 17.21
C ALA A 117 -15.96 8.57 18.48
N ILE A 118 -17.05 7.82 18.60
CA ILE A 118 -17.38 7.02 19.80
C ILE A 118 -17.43 5.54 19.43
N ARG A 119 -16.98 4.67 20.35
CA ARG A 119 -17.07 3.21 20.24
C ARG A 119 -17.32 2.58 21.60
N MET A 120 -18.06 1.47 21.61
CA MET A 120 -18.14 0.59 22.77
C MET A 120 -17.44 -0.74 22.44
N PRO A 121 -16.20 -0.99 22.91
CA PRO A 121 -15.47 -2.22 22.59
C PRO A 121 -16.15 -3.44 23.22
N SER A 122 -16.07 -4.60 22.55
CA SER A 122 -16.66 -5.85 23.06
C SER A 122 -15.72 -6.65 23.96
N HIS A 123 -14.44 -6.31 24.02
CA HIS A 123 -13.48 -7.01 24.86
C HIS A 123 -13.79 -6.84 26.36
N PRO A 124 -13.97 -7.93 27.14
CA PRO A 124 -14.35 -7.86 28.55
C PRO A 124 -13.40 -7.02 29.40
N CYS A 125 -12.09 -7.20 29.21
CA CYS A 125 -11.08 -6.41 29.92
C CYS A 125 -11.17 -4.90 29.62
N ALA A 126 -11.28 -4.47 28.35
CA ALA A 126 -11.45 -3.05 28.02
C ALA A 126 -12.70 -2.45 28.69
N ARG A 127 -13.83 -3.16 28.62
CA ARG A 127 -15.07 -2.72 29.27
C ARG A 127 -14.90 -2.57 30.78
N ALA A 128 -14.33 -3.58 31.43
CA ALA A 128 -14.08 -3.54 32.87
C ALA A 128 -13.17 -2.38 33.29
N ILE A 129 -12.12 -2.08 32.52
CA ILE A 129 -11.24 -0.94 32.76
C ILE A 129 -11.99 0.38 32.61
N ILE A 130 -12.79 0.54 31.55
CA ILE A 130 -13.59 1.74 31.32
C ILE A 130 -14.60 1.94 32.47
N GLU A 131 -15.34 0.90 32.84
CA GLU A 131 -16.32 0.92 33.94
C GLU A 131 -15.66 1.27 35.28
N GLN A 132 -14.54 0.62 35.63
CA GLN A 132 -13.85 0.87 36.90
C GLN A 132 -13.15 2.24 36.95
N SER A 133 -12.69 2.75 35.81
CA SER A 133 -12.11 4.10 35.75
C SER A 133 -13.18 5.18 35.97
N GLY A 134 -14.43 4.90 35.57
CA GLY A 134 -15.52 5.87 35.58
C GLY A 134 -15.35 6.98 34.54
N LEU A 135 -14.52 6.76 33.50
CA LEU A 135 -14.14 7.76 32.52
C LEU A 135 -14.39 7.26 31.09
N PRO A 136 -14.78 8.14 30.15
CA PRO A 136 -14.62 7.87 28.73
C PRO A 136 -13.12 7.90 28.38
N LEU A 137 -12.65 6.94 27.60
CA LEU A 137 -11.21 6.79 27.31
C LEU A 137 -10.90 7.11 25.86
N ALA A 138 -10.02 8.09 25.60
CA ALA A 138 -9.50 8.32 24.26
C ALA A 138 -8.43 7.26 23.98
N ALA A 139 -8.61 6.44 22.95
CA ALA A 139 -7.71 5.32 22.67
C ALA A 139 -7.50 5.09 21.15
N PRO A 140 -6.46 5.66 20.53
CA PRO A 140 -5.98 5.19 19.23
C PRO A 140 -5.25 3.84 19.38
N SER A 141 -4.88 3.20 18.27
CA SER A 141 -4.03 2.00 18.27
C SER A 141 -2.72 2.22 19.08
N ALA A 142 -2.21 1.20 19.76
CA ALA A 142 -1.08 1.31 20.70
C ALA A 142 0.31 1.08 20.06
N ASN A 143 0.53 1.57 18.84
CA ASN A 143 1.82 1.48 18.12
C ASN A 143 2.54 2.83 18.03
N ALA A 144 3.83 2.81 17.70
CA ALA A 144 4.52 4.04 17.27
C ALA A 144 3.90 4.55 15.95
N SER A 145 3.83 5.87 15.74
CA SER A 145 3.18 6.44 14.56
C SER A 145 3.78 5.90 13.25
N GLY A 146 2.93 5.49 12.32
CA GLY A 146 3.33 4.92 11.02
C GLY A 146 3.48 3.39 10.99
N LYS A 147 3.85 2.76 12.10
CA LYS A 147 4.00 1.29 12.19
C LYS A 147 2.66 0.54 12.09
N PRO A 148 2.65 -0.78 11.78
CA PRO A 148 1.46 -1.62 11.85
C PRO A 148 0.76 -1.53 13.22
N SER A 149 -0.56 -1.67 13.27
CA SER A 149 -1.27 -1.64 14.55
C SER A 149 -0.93 -2.88 15.39
N PRO A 150 -0.99 -2.80 16.73
CA PRO A 150 -0.67 -3.92 17.60
C PRO A 150 -1.91 -4.77 17.89
N THR A 151 -1.76 -6.07 17.72
CA THR A 151 -2.79 -7.11 17.94
C THR A 151 -2.50 -7.98 19.18
N CYS A 152 -1.33 -7.83 19.81
CA CYS A 152 -0.93 -8.47 21.05
C CYS A 152 -0.08 -7.51 21.91
N ALA A 153 0.15 -7.86 23.17
CA ALA A 153 0.92 -7.04 24.11
C ALA A 153 2.39 -6.89 23.70
N GLU A 154 2.97 -7.92 23.07
CA GLU A 154 4.34 -7.92 22.55
C GLU A 154 4.51 -6.82 21.48
N HIS A 155 3.52 -6.65 20.60
CA HIS A 155 3.53 -5.58 19.61
C HIS A 155 3.51 -4.18 20.24
N VAL A 156 2.80 -4.02 21.35
CA VAL A 156 2.78 -2.76 22.12
C VAL A 156 4.14 -2.49 22.74
N LEU A 157 4.70 -3.46 23.44
CA LEU A 157 6.00 -3.32 24.12
C LEU A 157 7.13 -3.06 23.11
N ALA A 158 7.12 -3.72 21.95
CA ALA A 158 8.09 -3.47 20.89
C ALA A 158 8.11 -2.01 20.38
N ASP A 159 7.00 -1.27 20.54
CA ASP A 159 6.86 0.10 20.04
C ASP A 159 6.89 1.17 21.15
N LEU A 160 6.36 0.86 22.32
CA LEU A 160 6.00 1.83 23.36
C LEU A 160 6.58 1.51 24.74
N ASP A 161 7.44 0.49 24.87
CA ASP A 161 8.10 0.25 26.15
C ASP A 161 8.89 1.49 26.61
N ASP A 162 8.95 1.71 27.91
CA ASP A 162 9.46 2.90 28.60
C ASP A 162 8.76 4.24 28.28
N ARG A 163 7.70 4.24 27.46
CA ARG A 163 6.96 5.46 27.03
C ARG A 163 5.54 5.56 27.59
N ILE A 164 5.03 4.50 28.22
CA ILE A 164 3.68 4.40 28.77
C ILE A 164 3.73 3.80 30.18
N ASP A 165 2.70 4.02 30.99
CA ASP A 165 2.71 3.55 32.39
C ASP A 165 2.42 2.04 32.49
N ALA A 166 1.53 1.51 31.62
CA ALA A 166 1.19 0.10 31.61
C ALA A 166 0.76 -0.45 30.24
N VAL A 167 0.90 -1.76 30.07
CA VAL A 167 0.21 -2.58 29.06
C VAL A 167 -0.55 -3.70 29.77
N VAL A 168 -1.82 -3.89 29.42
CA VAL A 168 -2.64 -4.99 29.92
C VAL A 168 -2.65 -6.11 28.88
N ASP A 169 -2.03 -7.24 29.21
CA ASP A 169 -1.94 -8.41 28.35
C ASP A 169 -3.27 -9.15 28.30
N GLY A 170 -3.94 -9.00 27.15
CA GLY A 170 -5.20 -9.64 26.77
C GLY A 170 -5.04 -10.81 25.81
N GLY A 171 -3.81 -11.24 25.49
CA GLY A 171 -3.56 -12.14 24.37
C GLY A 171 -3.80 -11.46 23.00
N HIS A 172 -4.09 -12.27 21.98
CA HIS A 172 -4.32 -11.79 20.62
C HIS A 172 -5.74 -11.23 20.43
N CYS A 173 -5.85 -10.10 19.71
CA CYS A 173 -7.13 -9.54 19.29
C CYS A 173 -7.86 -10.48 18.33
N SER A 174 -9.18 -10.65 18.47
CA SER A 174 -9.94 -11.60 17.65
C SER A 174 -10.18 -11.14 16.20
N VAL A 175 -10.29 -9.83 15.94
CA VAL A 175 -10.57 -9.26 14.61
C VAL A 175 -9.29 -8.89 13.86
N GLY A 176 -8.28 -8.34 14.54
CA GLY A 176 -6.97 -8.01 13.96
C GLY A 176 -6.88 -6.76 13.07
N VAL A 177 -8.01 -6.17 12.66
CA VAL A 177 -8.07 -4.83 12.04
C VAL A 177 -8.87 -3.86 12.89
N GLU A 178 -8.63 -2.55 12.73
CA GLU A 178 -9.38 -1.52 13.46
C GLU A 178 -10.87 -1.50 13.11
N SER A 179 -11.65 -0.89 14.00
CA SER A 179 -13.10 -0.71 13.84
C SER A 179 -13.48 -0.02 12.54
N THR A 180 -14.65 -0.41 12.04
CA THR A 180 -15.38 0.31 11.00
C THR A 180 -15.74 1.70 11.52
N VAL A 181 -15.56 2.75 10.72
CA VAL A 181 -15.88 4.13 11.11
C VAL A 181 -16.91 4.70 10.15
N ILE A 182 -18.10 5.03 10.67
CA ILE A 182 -19.18 5.69 9.94
C ILE A 182 -19.43 7.08 10.53
N THR A 183 -19.63 8.09 9.68
CA THR A 183 -20.11 9.41 10.10
C THR A 183 -21.60 9.57 9.83
N LEU A 184 -22.30 10.06 10.86
CA LEU A 184 -23.70 10.47 10.78
C LEU A 184 -23.86 11.99 10.55
N ALA A 185 -22.74 12.73 10.50
CA ALA A 185 -22.73 14.16 10.23
C ALA A 185 -22.94 14.49 8.73
N THR A 186 -23.09 13.48 7.88
CA THR A 186 -23.40 13.62 6.45
C THR A 186 -24.74 12.98 6.13
N GLU A 187 -25.38 13.42 5.05
CA GLU A 187 -26.57 12.80 4.49
C GLU A 187 -26.31 12.45 3.00
N PRO A 188 -26.32 11.16 2.62
CA PRO A 188 -26.49 9.98 3.49
C PRO A 188 -25.27 9.75 4.42
N PRO A 189 -25.40 8.90 5.46
CA PRO A 189 -24.28 8.48 6.29
C PRO A 189 -23.11 7.95 5.45
N THR A 190 -21.88 8.28 5.86
CA THR A 190 -20.68 7.95 5.07
C THR A 190 -19.73 7.04 5.84
N LEU A 191 -19.37 5.91 5.24
CA LEU A 191 -18.28 5.05 5.68
C LEU A 191 -16.93 5.73 5.38
N LEU A 192 -16.19 6.06 6.43
CA LEU A 192 -14.88 6.69 6.36
C LEU A 192 -13.73 5.68 6.47
N ARG A 193 -13.96 4.56 7.16
CA ARG A 193 -12.96 3.50 7.30
C ARG A 193 -13.63 2.12 7.36
N PRO A 194 -13.30 1.18 6.45
CA PRO A 194 -13.77 -0.20 6.54
C PRO A 194 -13.09 -0.95 7.70
N GLY A 195 -13.81 -1.88 8.30
CA GLY A 195 -13.38 -2.70 9.44
C GLY A 195 -14.25 -3.97 9.54
N GLY A 196 -14.39 -4.52 10.75
CA GLY A 196 -15.14 -5.77 10.98
C GLY A 196 -16.65 -5.69 10.74
N VAL A 197 -17.26 -4.49 10.76
CA VAL A 197 -18.65 -4.27 10.31
C VAL A 197 -18.64 -3.82 8.86
N THR A 198 -19.32 -4.56 7.98
CA THR A 198 -19.27 -4.31 6.53
C THR A 198 -20.24 -3.21 6.10
N VAL A 199 -20.04 -2.66 4.90
CA VAL A 199 -20.96 -1.64 4.36
C VAL A 199 -22.35 -2.22 4.09
N GLU A 200 -22.43 -3.50 3.72
CA GLU A 200 -23.68 -4.24 3.53
C GLU A 200 -24.47 -4.30 4.84
N GLN A 201 -23.81 -4.67 5.94
CA GLN A 201 -24.42 -4.69 7.28
C GLN A 201 -24.87 -3.29 7.72
N LEU A 202 -24.13 -2.23 7.40
CA LEU A 202 -24.54 -0.86 7.70
C LEU A 202 -25.79 -0.46 6.90
N ARG A 203 -25.88 -0.86 5.63
CA ARG A 203 -27.05 -0.60 4.75
C ARG A 203 -28.29 -1.35 5.19
N GLU A 204 -28.16 -2.55 5.75
CA GLU A 204 -29.29 -3.28 6.35
C GLU A 204 -29.97 -2.48 7.48
N VAL A 205 -29.21 -1.67 8.23
CA VAL A 205 -29.72 -0.88 9.36
C VAL A 205 -30.17 0.52 8.93
N LEU A 206 -29.44 1.16 8.03
CA LEU A 206 -29.62 2.58 7.68
C LEU A 206 -30.29 2.82 6.32
N GLY A 207 -30.39 1.80 5.47
CA GLY A 207 -30.74 1.96 4.07
C GLY A 207 -29.53 2.42 3.26
N GLU A 208 -29.45 3.71 2.95
CA GLU A 208 -28.38 4.26 2.12
C GLU A 208 -27.11 4.59 2.94
N VAL A 209 -25.95 4.16 2.44
CA VAL A 209 -24.64 4.46 3.02
C VAL A 209 -23.64 4.72 1.90
N ASN A 210 -23.02 5.90 1.94
CA ASN A 210 -21.92 6.29 1.06
C ASN A 210 -20.60 5.68 1.52
N ILE A 211 -19.68 5.46 0.58
CA ILE A 211 -18.28 5.11 0.89
C ILE A 211 -17.42 6.29 0.48
N ALA A 212 -16.62 6.82 1.41
CA ALA A 212 -15.73 7.93 1.09
C ALA A 212 -14.66 7.51 0.05
N ALA A 213 -14.38 8.37 -0.92
CA ALA A 213 -13.35 8.12 -1.94
C ALA A 213 -11.97 7.80 -1.32
N ALA A 214 -11.66 8.44 -0.18
CA ALA A 214 -10.45 8.17 0.60
C ALA A 214 -10.29 6.70 1.04
N VAL A 215 -11.34 5.88 1.03
CA VAL A 215 -11.22 4.43 1.30
C VAL A 215 -10.34 3.74 0.25
N PHE A 216 -10.42 4.19 -1.01
CA PHE A 216 -9.68 3.63 -2.15
C PHE A 216 -8.51 4.52 -2.58
N GLU A 217 -8.61 5.82 -2.31
CA GLU A 217 -7.69 6.82 -2.84
C GLU A 217 -6.92 7.55 -1.74
N LYS A 218 -5.83 8.22 -2.16
CA LYS A 218 -5.07 9.14 -1.32
C LYS A 218 -5.94 10.36 -1.02
N LEU A 219 -5.87 10.85 0.23
CA LEU A 219 -6.37 12.19 0.52
C LEU A 219 -5.66 13.20 -0.38
N LYS A 220 -6.40 14.20 -0.88
CA LYS A 220 -5.80 15.26 -1.69
C LYS A 220 -4.94 16.16 -0.81
N ASP A 221 -3.94 16.80 -1.40
CA ASP A 221 -3.07 17.74 -0.69
C ASP A 221 -3.92 18.85 -0.04
N GLY A 222 -3.76 19.03 1.28
CA GLY A 222 -4.51 20.02 2.06
C GLY A 222 -5.81 19.52 2.70
N GLU A 223 -6.29 18.31 2.38
CA GLU A 223 -7.47 17.73 3.05
C GLU A 223 -7.13 17.23 4.47
N ARG A 224 -7.97 17.58 5.45
CA ARG A 224 -7.82 17.13 6.83
C ARG A 224 -8.44 15.75 7.04
N PRO A 225 -7.77 14.83 7.76
CA PRO A 225 -8.34 13.51 8.05
C PRO A 225 -9.54 13.64 8.99
N GLN A 226 -10.70 13.14 8.57
CA GLN A 226 -11.91 13.09 9.41
C GLN A 226 -11.92 11.90 10.38
N SER A 227 -11.05 10.91 10.17
CA SER A 227 -10.92 9.73 11.01
C SER A 227 -9.48 9.19 11.03
N PRO A 228 -9.09 8.39 12.05
CA PRO A 228 -7.76 7.82 12.11
C PRO A 228 -7.50 6.84 10.96
N GLY A 229 -6.28 6.88 10.40
CA GLY A 229 -5.81 5.94 9.37
C GLY A 229 -5.98 6.42 7.92
N MET A 230 -6.39 7.68 7.71
CA MET A 230 -6.60 8.22 6.36
C MET A 230 -5.34 8.77 5.66
N LYS A 231 -4.21 8.94 6.37
CA LYS A 231 -2.94 9.51 5.84
C LYS A 231 -2.16 8.55 4.91
N TYR A 232 -1.24 9.12 4.12
CA TYR A 232 -0.61 8.54 2.92
C TYR A 232 0.20 7.23 3.14
N LYS A 233 1.09 7.20 4.13
CA LYS A 233 1.85 6.00 4.55
C LYS A 233 1.51 5.70 6.00
N HIS A 234 0.86 4.58 6.23
CA HIS A 234 0.40 4.16 7.55
C HIS A 234 0.35 2.63 7.58
N TYR A 235 0.61 2.02 8.73
CA TYR A 235 0.72 0.56 8.89
C TYR A 235 1.86 -0.08 8.10
N ALA A 236 2.91 0.69 7.80
CA ALA A 236 3.98 0.25 6.92
C ALA A 236 5.15 -0.34 7.72
N PRO A 237 5.66 -1.52 7.34
CA PRO A 237 7.00 -1.96 7.74
C PRO A 237 8.08 -1.03 7.16
N ALA A 238 9.33 -1.23 7.56
CA ALA A 238 10.47 -0.58 6.94
C ALA A 238 10.64 -1.02 5.48
N ALA A 239 10.38 -2.30 5.20
CA ALA A 239 10.36 -2.83 3.84
C ALA A 239 9.33 -2.13 2.94
N GLU A 240 9.66 -2.03 1.66
CA GLU A 240 8.75 -1.47 0.67
C GLU A 240 7.66 -2.47 0.30
N VAL A 241 6.41 -2.14 0.64
CA VAL A 241 5.24 -2.97 0.33
C VAL A 241 4.65 -2.58 -1.03
N THR A 242 4.37 -3.59 -1.87
CA THR A 242 3.60 -3.45 -3.13
C THR A 242 2.51 -4.51 -3.19
N ILE A 243 1.27 -4.10 -3.51
CA ILE A 243 0.15 -5.04 -3.67
C ILE A 243 0.14 -5.57 -5.11
N ILE A 244 0.03 -6.89 -5.24
CA ILE A 244 -0.11 -7.56 -6.54
C ILE A 244 -1.52 -8.14 -6.63
N LYS A 245 -2.35 -7.51 -7.47
CA LYS A 245 -3.67 -8.00 -7.87
C LYS A 245 -3.52 -8.87 -9.12
N GLY A 246 -4.29 -9.94 -9.24
CA GLY A 246 -4.03 -11.03 -10.18
C GLY A 246 -4.53 -12.37 -9.65
N SER A 247 -4.40 -13.45 -10.42
CA SER A 247 -4.44 -14.84 -9.95
C SER A 247 -3.14 -15.27 -9.22
N PHE A 248 -3.17 -16.38 -8.48
CA PHE A 248 -1.97 -16.88 -7.79
C PHE A 248 -0.86 -17.24 -8.78
N LYS A 249 -1.24 -17.76 -9.96
CA LYS A 249 -0.29 -18.05 -11.05
C LYS A 249 0.45 -16.79 -11.52
N GLN A 250 -0.26 -15.68 -11.69
CA GLN A 250 0.34 -14.39 -12.08
C GLN A 250 1.22 -13.84 -10.97
N TYR A 251 0.74 -13.87 -9.72
CA TYR A 251 1.53 -13.47 -8.54
C TYR A 251 2.85 -14.25 -8.45
N LYS A 252 2.78 -15.58 -8.49
CA LYS A 252 3.95 -16.46 -8.44
C LYS A 252 4.93 -16.15 -9.58
N LYS A 253 4.44 -16.01 -10.81
CA LYS A 253 5.27 -15.66 -11.96
C LYS A 253 5.99 -14.32 -11.76
N PHE A 254 5.26 -13.30 -11.28
CA PHE A 254 5.82 -11.97 -11.03
C PHE A 254 6.94 -12.00 -9.98
N LEU A 255 6.72 -12.70 -8.86
CA LEU A 255 7.70 -12.77 -7.78
C LEU A 255 8.95 -13.58 -8.15
N LEU A 256 8.79 -14.71 -8.85
CA LEU A 256 9.93 -15.56 -9.25
C LEU A 256 10.82 -14.90 -10.31
N ALA A 257 10.31 -13.88 -11.01
CA ALA A 257 11.07 -13.10 -11.98
C ALA A 257 11.83 -11.91 -11.35
N GLN A 258 11.64 -11.65 -10.05
CA GLN A 258 12.38 -10.60 -9.34
C GLN A 258 13.86 -10.99 -9.21
N LYS A 259 14.76 -10.04 -9.52
CA LYS A 259 16.21 -10.26 -9.45
C LYS A 259 16.75 -10.22 -8.02
N ASP A 260 16.16 -9.38 -7.18
CA ASP A 260 16.54 -9.27 -5.78
C ASP A 260 15.78 -10.30 -4.94
N THR A 261 16.34 -10.64 -3.78
CA THR A 261 15.60 -11.38 -2.78
C THR A 261 14.44 -10.54 -2.24
N VAL A 262 13.22 -11.03 -2.41
CA VAL A 262 11.97 -10.35 -2.02
C VAL A 262 11.21 -11.19 -0.99
N CYS A 263 10.38 -10.54 -0.18
CA CYS A 263 9.45 -11.24 0.71
C CYS A 263 8.10 -11.44 0.02
N ALA A 264 7.64 -12.68 -0.10
CA ALA A 264 6.28 -12.99 -0.54
C ALA A 264 5.32 -12.92 0.67
N VAL A 265 4.31 -12.05 0.62
CA VAL A 265 3.23 -12.04 1.62
C VAL A 265 1.97 -12.58 0.95
N CYS A 266 1.63 -13.83 1.23
CA CYS A 266 0.64 -14.60 0.46
C CYS A 266 -0.41 -15.29 1.35
N PHE A 267 -1.36 -16.00 0.73
CA PHE A 267 -2.33 -16.76 1.50
C PHE A 267 -1.75 -18.08 2.02
N GLU A 268 -2.39 -18.66 3.02
CA GLU A 268 -2.01 -19.95 3.60
C GLU A 268 -1.89 -21.05 2.52
N GLY A 269 -0.75 -21.76 2.54
CA GLY A 269 -0.43 -22.83 1.60
C GLY A 269 0.20 -22.38 0.27
N GLU A 270 0.18 -21.07 -0.03
CA GLU A 270 0.86 -20.50 -1.20
C GLU A 270 2.37 -20.30 -0.96
N GLY A 271 2.78 -20.15 0.32
CA GLY A 271 4.14 -19.75 0.72
C GLY A 271 5.25 -20.71 0.30
N LYS A 272 4.94 -22.01 0.23
CA LYS A 272 5.87 -23.09 -0.19
C LYS A 272 6.51 -22.92 -1.58
N ASN A 273 6.08 -21.92 -2.34
CA ASN A 273 6.59 -21.59 -3.67
C ASN A 273 7.71 -20.53 -3.64
N PHE A 274 8.08 -20.03 -2.46
CA PHE A 274 9.01 -18.92 -2.30
C PHE A 274 10.02 -19.22 -1.18
N ASP A 275 11.24 -18.68 -1.31
CA ASP A 275 12.29 -18.88 -0.31
C ASP A 275 12.05 -18.09 0.98
N LYS A 276 11.50 -16.88 0.83
CA LYS A 276 11.18 -15.97 1.94
C LYS A 276 9.71 -15.56 1.82
N PHE A 277 8.90 -16.00 2.76
CA PHE A 277 7.48 -15.73 2.74
C PHE A 277 6.86 -15.55 4.12
N ILE A 278 5.71 -14.92 4.14
CA ILE A 278 4.80 -14.78 5.27
C ILE A 278 3.40 -15.09 4.76
N GLU A 279 2.67 -15.93 5.47
CA GLU A 279 1.28 -16.21 5.17
C GLU A 279 0.40 -15.38 6.10
N TYR A 280 -0.65 -14.74 5.56
CA TYR A 280 -1.49 -13.83 6.33
C TYR A 280 -2.96 -14.26 6.40
N GLY A 281 -3.28 -15.55 6.27
CA GLY A 281 -4.65 -16.08 6.34
C GLY A 281 -5.06 -16.84 5.08
N ARG A 282 -6.23 -17.49 5.13
CA ARG A 282 -6.74 -18.30 4.00
C ARG A 282 -7.30 -17.42 2.89
N ALA A 283 -7.09 -17.84 1.63
CA ALA A 283 -7.60 -17.12 0.46
C ALA A 283 -9.13 -16.93 0.48
N ASP A 284 -9.88 -17.88 1.05
CA ASP A 284 -11.34 -17.92 1.11
C ASP A 284 -11.94 -17.39 2.43
N SER A 285 -11.10 -16.91 3.36
CA SER A 285 -11.56 -16.40 4.65
C SER A 285 -10.99 -15.01 4.94
N PRO A 286 -11.70 -13.93 4.54
CA PRO A 286 -11.32 -12.56 4.85
C PRO A 286 -11.14 -12.27 6.35
N ASP A 287 -11.84 -13.00 7.23
CA ASP A 287 -11.69 -12.86 8.67
C ASP A 287 -10.32 -13.33 9.16
N THR A 288 -9.82 -14.48 8.67
CA THR A 288 -8.45 -14.91 8.99
C THR A 288 -7.41 -13.94 8.40
N GLN A 289 -7.71 -13.34 7.25
CA GLN A 289 -6.87 -12.31 6.66
C GLN A 289 -6.79 -11.05 7.52
N ALA A 290 -7.93 -10.58 8.01
CA ALA A 290 -8.02 -9.46 8.93
C ALA A 290 -7.31 -9.73 10.24
N HIS A 291 -7.45 -10.95 10.79
CA HIS A 291 -6.82 -11.37 12.02
C HIS A 291 -5.29 -11.26 11.95
N ASN A 292 -4.70 -11.72 10.85
CA ASN A 292 -3.25 -11.91 10.72
C ASN A 292 -2.49 -10.78 10.03
N ILE A 293 -3.16 -9.84 9.35
CA ILE A 293 -2.45 -8.93 8.43
C ILE A 293 -1.42 -8.02 9.11
N PHE A 294 -1.71 -7.49 10.30
CA PHE A 294 -0.71 -6.64 10.99
C PHE A 294 0.46 -7.44 11.54
N ASP A 295 0.22 -8.67 12.00
CA ASP A 295 1.27 -9.59 12.45
C ASP A 295 2.19 -9.92 11.28
N ALA A 296 1.60 -10.23 10.13
CA ALA A 296 2.34 -10.47 8.90
C ALA A 296 3.20 -9.27 8.51
N LEU A 297 2.62 -8.06 8.50
CA LEU A 297 3.37 -6.84 8.19
C LEU A 297 4.49 -6.56 9.20
N ARG A 298 4.32 -6.86 10.48
CA ARG A 298 5.39 -6.74 11.49
C ARG A 298 6.51 -7.76 11.28
N GLN A 299 6.18 -8.97 10.82
CA GLN A 299 7.15 -10.01 10.53
C GLN A 299 7.96 -9.73 9.25
N VAL A 300 7.45 -8.92 8.31
CA VAL A 300 8.18 -8.57 7.07
C VAL A 300 9.57 -8.01 7.37
N ASP A 301 9.68 -7.12 8.35
CA ASP A 301 10.96 -6.50 8.70
C ASP A 301 11.97 -7.52 9.28
N ALA A 302 11.48 -8.57 9.95
CA ALA A 302 12.33 -9.64 10.50
C ALA A 302 12.93 -10.54 9.41
N ILE A 303 12.31 -10.59 8.21
CA ILE A 303 12.82 -11.35 7.06
C ILE A 303 14.03 -10.66 6.40
N GLY A 304 14.21 -9.36 6.64
CA GLY A 304 15.36 -8.58 6.15
C GLY A 304 15.33 -8.32 4.64
N CYS A 305 14.16 -8.37 4.00
CA CYS A 305 14.02 -8.00 2.58
C CYS A 305 13.71 -6.51 2.45
N ALA A 306 14.33 -5.85 1.47
CA ALA A 306 14.03 -4.44 1.17
C ALA A 306 12.64 -4.25 0.54
N ARG A 307 12.11 -5.27 -0.13
CA ARG A 307 10.81 -5.26 -0.81
C ARG A 307 9.96 -6.45 -0.39
N ALA A 308 8.67 -6.20 -0.19
CA ALA A 308 7.65 -7.19 0.08
C ALA A 308 6.49 -7.04 -0.92
N PHE A 309 6.14 -8.13 -1.57
CA PHE A 309 5.00 -8.18 -2.48
C PHE A 309 3.85 -8.89 -1.79
N VAL A 310 2.69 -8.24 -1.74
CA VAL A 310 1.53 -8.75 -1.03
C VAL A 310 0.48 -9.21 -2.03
N ARG A 311 0.03 -10.45 -1.89
CA ARG A 311 -1.11 -10.99 -2.62
C ARG A 311 -2.35 -10.16 -2.32
N CYS A 312 -3.07 -9.66 -3.32
CA CYS A 312 -4.24 -8.83 -3.06
C CYS A 312 -5.41 -9.65 -2.46
N PRO A 313 -6.02 -9.22 -1.34
CA PRO A 313 -7.27 -9.80 -0.85
C PRO A 313 -8.45 -9.37 -1.73
N VAL A 314 -9.58 -10.06 -1.57
CA VAL A 314 -10.84 -9.64 -2.19
C VAL A 314 -11.32 -8.35 -1.52
N ALA A 315 -11.55 -7.30 -2.29
CA ALA A 315 -11.91 -5.97 -1.78
C ALA A 315 -13.42 -5.78 -1.51
N SER A 316 -14.06 -6.76 -0.84
CA SER A 316 -15.47 -6.71 -0.43
C SER A 316 -15.66 -7.28 0.98
N GLY A 317 -16.79 -6.98 1.62
CA GLY A 317 -17.05 -7.40 3.01
C GLY A 317 -15.92 -6.99 3.96
N VAL A 318 -15.47 -7.93 4.81
CA VAL A 318 -14.31 -7.75 5.70
C VAL A 318 -13.00 -7.60 4.90
N GLY A 319 -12.89 -8.22 3.73
CA GLY A 319 -11.71 -8.12 2.87
C GLY A 319 -11.43 -6.70 2.38
N LEU A 320 -12.46 -5.85 2.29
CA LEU A 320 -12.28 -4.41 2.04
C LEU A 320 -11.47 -3.73 3.15
N ALA A 321 -11.61 -4.16 4.41
CA ALA A 321 -10.81 -3.64 5.52
C ALA A 321 -9.34 -4.02 5.35
N VAL A 322 -9.05 -5.28 5.03
CA VAL A 322 -7.70 -5.79 4.77
C VAL A 322 -7.06 -5.05 3.60
N TYR A 323 -7.77 -4.96 2.47
CA TYR A 323 -7.33 -4.24 1.28
C TYR A 323 -7.02 -2.77 1.59
N ASN A 324 -7.88 -2.09 2.36
CA ASN A 324 -7.66 -0.71 2.76
C ASN A 324 -6.38 -0.55 3.62
N ARG A 325 -6.10 -1.46 4.58
CA ARG A 325 -4.84 -1.41 5.37
C ARG A 325 -3.63 -1.64 4.50
N LEU A 326 -3.70 -2.58 3.56
CA LEU A 326 -2.64 -2.82 2.59
C LEU A 326 -2.40 -1.62 1.69
N LEU A 327 -3.45 -0.93 1.20
CA LEU A 327 -3.29 0.28 0.38
C LEU A 327 -2.49 1.35 1.13
N ARG A 328 -2.75 1.54 2.42
CA ARG A 328 -2.00 2.49 3.26
C ARG A 328 -0.56 2.04 3.52
N SER A 329 -0.35 0.75 3.76
CA SER A 329 0.97 0.17 3.97
C SER A 329 1.85 0.29 2.72
N ALA A 330 1.25 -0.01 1.56
CA ALA A 330 1.90 0.06 0.25
C ALA A 330 2.04 1.48 -0.31
N ALA A 331 1.58 2.52 0.41
CA ALA A 331 1.46 3.88 -0.13
C ALA A 331 0.78 3.92 -1.52
N PHE A 332 -0.23 3.06 -1.68
CA PHE A 332 -1.03 2.84 -2.88
C PHE A 332 -0.24 2.33 -4.10
N ARG A 333 0.90 1.67 -3.87
CA ARG A 333 1.58 0.89 -4.92
C ARG A 333 0.81 -0.41 -5.16
N VAL A 334 0.08 -0.44 -6.25
CA VAL A 334 -0.70 -1.59 -6.71
C VAL A 334 -0.30 -1.91 -8.14
N ILE A 335 0.03 -3.17 -8.40
CA ILE A 335 0.23 -3.72 -9.73
C ILE A 335 -0.95 -4.65 -9.98
N ASP A 336 -1.82 -4.28 -10.92
CA ASP A 336 -2.98 -5.07 -11.33
C ASP A 336 -2.64 -5.91 -12.55
N LEU A 337 -2.43 -7.21 -12.34
CA LEU A 337 -2.07 -8.18 -13.36
C LEU A 337 -3.29 -8.89 -13.97
N ASP A 338 -4.52 -8.53 -13.61
CA ASP A 338 -5.76 -9.13 -14.16
C ASP A 338 -6.04 -8.63 -15.59
N PHE A 339 -5.11 -8.93 -16.51
CA PHE A 339 -5.25 -8.67 -17.94
C PHE A 339 -5.91 -9.86 -18.64
N THR A 340 -6.90 -9.58 -19.48
CA THR A 340 -7.47 -10.50 -20.47
C THR A 340 -6.86 -10.31 -21.85
N VAL A 341 -6.32 -9.12 -22.14
CA VAL A 341 -5.56 -8.84 -23.37
C VAL A 341 -4.19 -9.54 -23.31
N PRO A 342 -3.74 -10.23 -24.38
CA PRO A 342 -2.39 -10.78 -24.42
C PRO A 342 -1.34 -9.67 -24.33
N VAL A 343 -0.27 -9.91 -23.59
CA VAL A 343 0.85 -8.96 -23.43
C VAL A 343 2.11 -9.57 -24.06
N ILE A 344 2.72 -8.84 -24.97
CA ILE A 344 3.92 -9.25 -25.71
C ILE A 344 5.04 -8.28 -25.35
N GLY A 345 6.21 -8.80 -24.95
CA GLY A 345 7.41 -7.99 -24.78
C GLY A 345 8.20 -7.96 -26.08
N LEU A 346 8.45 -6.78 -26.63
CA LEU A 346 9.29 -6.58 -27.81
C LEU A 346 10.66 -6.05 -27.37
N THR A 347 11.72 -6.76 -27.72
CA THR A 347 13.09 -6.43 -27.33
C THR A 347 14.10 -6.73 -28.43
N GLY A 348 15.38 -6.47 -28.17
CA GLY A 348 16.47 -6.50 -29.15
C GLY A 348 17.39 -5.28 -29.07
N GLN A 349 18.55 -5.40 -29.69
CA GLN A 349 19.58 -4.36 -29.65
C GLN A 349 19.22 -3.15 -30.54
N THR A 350 19.91 -2.03 -30.35
CA THR A 350 19.82 -0.87 -31.25
C THR A 350 20.19 -1.28 -32.68
N GLY A 351 19.50 -0.72 -33.67
CA GLY A 351 19.67 -1.06 -35.09
C GLY A 351 19.03 -2.38 -35.54
N ALA A 352 18.52 -3.22 -34.63
CA ALA A 352 17.93 -4.51 -35.00
C ALA A 352 16.57 -4.39 -35.74
N GLY A 353 15.87 -3.25 -35.61
CA GLY A 353 14.58 -3.01 -36.29
C GLY A 353 13.34 -3.16 -35.40
N LYS A 354 13.49 -3.03 -34.07
CA LYS A 354 12.36 -3.06 -33.12
C LYS A 354 11.28 -2.03 -33.45
N THR A 355 11.66 -0.78 -33.73
CA THR A 355 10.71 0.27 -34.08
C THR A 355 9.90 -0.11 -35.33
N THR A 356 10.56 -0.68 -36.34
CA THR A 356 9.89 -1.21 -37.53
C THR A 356 8.93 -2.35 -37.20
N ALA A 357 9.32 -3.28 -36.33
CA ALA A 357 8.43 -4.34 -35.85
C ALA A 357 7.22 -3.77 -35.08
N ALA A 358 7.44 -2.78 -34.22
CA ALA A 358 6.39 -2.09 -33.47
C ALA A 358 5.40 -1.36 -34.40
N ASP A 359 5.88 -0.74 -35.47
CA ASP A 359 5.03 -0.09 -36.47
C ASP A 359 4.17 -1.12 -37.22
N ILE A 360 4.76 -2.26 -37.62
CA ILE A 360 4.01 -3.37 -38.25
C ILE A 360 2.95 -3.92 -37.28
N PHE A 361 3.27 -4.10 -36.00
CA PHE A 361 2.29 -4.49 -34.98
C PHE A 361 1.15 -3.45 -34.88
N ARG A 362 1.48 -2.15 -34.85
CA ARG A 362 0.48 -1.07 -34.77
C ARG A 362 -0.49 -1.11 -35.95
N GLU A 363 0.01 -1.26 -37.16
CA GLU A 363 -0.84 -1.37 -38.37
C GLU A 363 -1.76 -2.60 -38.34
N LYS A 364 -1.35 -3.66 -37.64
CA LYS A 364 -2.11 -4.90 -37.49
C LYS A 364 -3.09 -4.88 -36.29
N GLY A 365 -3.31 -3.72 -35.67
CA GLY A 365 -4.28 -3.54 -34.58
C GLY A 365 -3.78 -3.93 -33.19
N TYR A 366 -2.46 -3.95 -32.99
CA TYR A 366 -1.85 -4.11 -31.66
C TYR A 366 -1.64 -2.74 -31.00
N HIS A 367 -1.77 -2.68 -29.68
CA HIS A 367 -1.50 -1.47 -28.91
C HIS A 367 -0.03 -1.43 -28.51
N ILE A 368 0.73 -0.45 -29.02
CA ILE A 368 2.15 -0.32 -28.71
C ILE A 368 2.34 0.54 -27.46
N ILE A 369 3.06 -0.01 -26.49
CA ILE A 369 3.46 0.64 -25.25
C ILE A 369 4.96 0.94 -25.37
N ASP A 370 5.28 2.18 -25.75
CA ASP A 370 6.65 2.67 -25.86
C ASP A 370 7.21 3.02 -24.48
N THR A 371 8.19 2.25 -24.01
CA THR A 371 8.77 2.46 -22.68
C THR A 371 9.71 3.66 -22.58
N ASP A 372 10.22 4.20 -23.69
CA ASP A 372 10.98 5.46 -23.65
C ASP A 372 10.02 6.62 -23.34
N VAL A 373 8.81 6.59 -23.89
CA VAL A 373 7.74 7.53 -23.54
C VAL A 373 7.33 7.38 -22.07
N LEU A 374 7.15 6.14 -21.59
CA LEU A 374 6.81 5.90 -20.19
C LEU A 374 7.92 6.36 -19.24
N SER A 375 9.18 6.14 -19.58
CA SER A 375 10.34 6.59 -18.79
C SER A 375 10.37 8.11 -18.64
N ARG A 376 10.04 8.85 -19.71
CA ARG A 376 9.93 10.32 -19.65
C ARG A 376 8.79 10.80 -18.77
N LYS A 377 7.66 10.09 -18.76
CA LYS A 377 6.51 10.38 -17.88
C LYS A 377 6.78 9.98 -16.42
N ALA A 378 7.50 8.89 -16.20
CA ALA A 378 7.78 8.38 -14.85
C ALA A 378 8.53 9.42 -14.00
N VAL A 379 9.51 10.10 -14.58
CA VAL A 379 10.29 11.15 -13.87
C VAL A 379 9.53 12.45 -13.64
N GLU A 380 8.33 12.60 -14.19
CA GLU A 380 7.44 13.74 -13.94
C GLU A 380 6.61 13.54 -12.66
N SER A 381 6.47 12.28 -12.21
CA SER A 381 5.79 11.94 -10.96
C SER A 381 6.49 12.56 -9.76
N ARG A 382 5.73 13.26 -8.90
CA ARG A 382 6.26 13.90 -7.69
C ARG A 382 7.03 12.92 -6.79
N ALA A 383 6.50 11.71 -6.58
CA ALA A 383 7.14 10.70 -5.75
C ALA A 383 8.50 10.25 -6.31
N VAL A 384 8.60 10.15 -7.64
CA VAL A 384 9.85 9.83 -8.34
C VAL A 384 10.81 11.02 -8.23
N LYS A 385 10.34 12.25 -8.48
CA LYS A 385 11.16 13.47 -8.30
C LYS A 385 11.75 13.57 -6.90
N ASP A 386 10.95 13.39 -5.86
CA ASP A 386 11.40 13.44 -4.46
C ASP A 386 12.51 12.40 -4.19
N SER A 387 12.34 11.19 -4.71
CA SER A 387 13.33 10.11 -4.59
C SER A 387 14.61 10.39 -5.38
N LEU A 388 14.48 10.97 -6.58
CA LEU A 388 15.62 11.41 -7.39
C LEU A 388 16.38 12.53 -6.69
N CYS A 389 15.70 13.53 -6.12
CA CYS A 389 16.33 14.60 -5.36
C CYS A 389 17.12 14.07 -4.16
N ALA A 390 16.52 13.14 -3.41
CA ALA A 390 17.18 12.52 -2.26
C ALA A 390 18.46 11.75 -2.65
N ARG A 391 18.50 11.15 -3.85
CA ARG A 391 19.65 10.37 -4.32
C ARG A 391 20.69 11.19 -5.08
N PHE A 392 20.25 12.08 -5.96
CA PHE A 392 21.09 12.77 -6.94
C PHE A 392 21.28 14.26 -6.63
N GLY A 393 20.69 14.79 -5.55
CA GLY A 393 20.74 16.20 -5.17
C GLY A 393 19.50 16.97 -5.62
N SER A 394 19.08 17.96 -4.85
CA SER A 394 17.87 18.76 -5.13
C SER A 394 18.04 19.73 -6.30
N ASP A 395 19.28 20.01 -6.69
CA ASP A 395 19.67 20.90 -7.78
C ASP A 395 19.42 20.31 -9.17
N ILE A 396 19.00 19.04 -9.26
CA ILE A 396 18.41 18.48 -10.49
C ILE A 396 17.01 19.05 -10.77
N ILE A 397 16.42 19.80 -9.83
CA ILE A 397 15.15 20.50 -10.02
C ILE A 397 15.43 21.99 -10.13
N VAL A 398 15.05 22.59 -11.26
CA VAL A 398 15.17 24.02 -11.54
C VAL A 398 13.75 24.55 -11.81
N ASP A 399 13.33 25.57 -11.05
CA ASP A 399 11.99 26.17 -11.15
C ASP A 399 10.82 25.17 -11.06
N GLY A 400 11.00 24.07 -10.30
CA GLY A 400 10.01 23.00 -10.13
C GLY A 400 10.00 21.94 -11.24
N GLU A 401 10.83 22.11 -12.27
CA GLU A 401 11.01 21.17 -13.36
C GLU A 401 12.31 20.40 -13.25
N LEU A 402 12.33 19.18 -13.80
CA LEU A 402 13.49 18.32 -13.76
C LEU A 402 14.48 18.71 -14.86
N ASP A 403 15.70 19.10 -14.48
CA ASP A 403 16.83 19.21 -15.39
C ASP A 403 17.28 17.81 -15.80
N ARG A 404 16.74 17.35 -16.92
CA ARG A 404 17.03 16.03 -17.48
C ARG A 404 18.50 15.88 -17.86
N ARG A 405 19.16 16.98 -18.26
CA ARG A 405 20.57 16.94 -18.68
C ARG A 405 21.47 16.73 -17.47
N GLU A 406 21.21 17.45 -16.39
CA GLU A 406 21.97 17.29 -15.14
C GLU A 406 21.70 15.94 -14.47
N LEU A 407 20.45 15.48 -14.46
CA LEU A 407 20.13 14.12 -14.01
C LEU A 407 20.89 13.07 -14.82
N ALA A 408 20.86 13.15 -16.16
CA ALA A 408 21.55 12.20 -17.02
C ALA A 408 23.07 12.21 -16.75
N ARG A 409 23.67 13.40 -16.61
CA ARG A 409 25.09 13.56 -16.29
C ARG A 409 25.47 12.82 -15.01
N ARG A 410 24.64 12.86 -13.97
CA ARG A 410 24.90 12.19 -12.68
C ARG A 410 24.55 10.70 -12.72
N ALA A 411 23.39 10.36 -13.27
CA ALA A 411 22.87 9.00 -13.28
C ALA A 411 23.71 8.06 -14.16
N PHE A 412 24.27 8.55 -15.26
CA PHE A 412 25.11 7.75 -16.17
C PHE A 412 26.62 7.92 -15.92
N ALA A 413 27.02 8.59 -14.84
CA ALA A 413 28.43 8.75 -14.48
C ALA A 413 29.10 7.46 -13.99
N SER A 414 28.31 6.50 -13.48
CA SER A 414 28.80 5.21 -12.99
C SER A 414 27.72 4.13 -13.06
N PRO A 415 28.09 2.84 -13.15
CA PRO A 415 27.14 1.73 -13.08
C PRO A 415 26.25 1.77 -11.82
N GLU A 416 26.81 2.17 -10.68
CA GLU A 416 26.08 2.28 -9.40
C GLU A 416 25.03 3.41 -9.44
N ALA A 417 25.36 4.54 -10.07
CA ALA A 417 24.42 5.64 -10.26
C ALA A 417 23.29 5.23 -11.23
N THR A 418 23.61 4.47 -12.28
CA THR A 418 22.62 3.98 -13.25
C THR A 418 21.68 2.97 -12.60
N ALA A 419 22.23 2.05 -11.80
CA ALA A 419 21.43 1.12 -11.01
C ALA A 419 20.50 1.86 -10.04
N ALA A 420 20.98 2.93 -9.38
CA ALA A 420 20.16 3.74 -8.50
C ALA A 420 19.04 4.50 -9.24
N LEU A 421 19.31 5.03 -10.45
CA LEU A 421 18.28 5.65 -11.28
C LEU A 421 17.20 4.62 -11.64
N ASN A 422 17.61 3.45 -12.14
CA ASN A 422 16.71 2.38 -12.54
C ASN A 422 15.87 1.88 -11.36
N ALA A 423 16.45 1.72 -10.18
CA ALA A 423 15.72 1.34 -8.97
C ALA A 423 14.64 2.36 -8.57
N ILE A 424 14.86 3.65 -8.87
CA ILE A 424 13.89 4.72 -8.60
C ILE A 424 12.79 4.79 -9.68
N THR A 425 13.14 4.61 -10.97
CA THR A 425 12.22 4.84 -12.09
C THR A 425 11.45 3.60 -12.53
N HIS A 426 12.06 2.41 -12.51
CA HIS A 426 11.46 1.18 -13.02
C HIS A 426 10.12 0.83 -12.37
N PRO A 427 9.91 0.97 -11.04
CA PRO A 427 8.61 0.69 -10.44
C PRO A 427 7.48 1.56 -11.02
N GLU A 428 7.76 2.84 -11.26
CA GLU A 428 6.79 3.76 -11.86
C GLU A 428 6.56 3.46 -13.35
N ILE A 429 7.62 3.09 -14.09
CA ILE A 429 7.49 2.65 -15.48
C ILE A 429 6.60 1.41 -15.58
N THR A 430 6.79 0.42 -14.72
CA THR A 430 5.95 -0.78 -14.64
C THR A 430 4.50 -0.42 -14.33
N ARG A 431 4.28 0.51 -13.38
CA ARG A 431 2.92 1.00 -13.06
C ARG A 431 2.25 1.66 -14.27
N LEU A 432 2.97 2.50 -15.00
CA LEU A 432 2.46 3.16 -16.21
C LEU A 432 2.21 2.14 -17.34
N ALA A 433 3.05 1.12 -17.48
CA ALA A 433 2.85 0.06 -18.47
C ALA A 433 1.58 -0.73 -18.17
N VAL A 434 1.34 -1.09 -16.91
CA VAL A 434 0.09 -1.74 -16.45
C VAL A 434 -1.14 -0.91 -16.83
N ILE A 435 -1.09 0.41 -16.66
CA ILE A 435 -2.18 1.31 -17.09
C ILE A 435 -2.42 1.25 -18.59
N GLU A 436 -1.35 1.28 -19.40
CA GLU A 436 -1.46 1.20 -20.85
C GLU A 436 -1.95 -0.18 -21.34
N ILE A 437 -1.62 -1.26 -20.63
CA ILE A 437 -2.17 -2.60 -20.91
C ILE A 437 -3.69 -2.62 -20.68
N HIS A 438 -4.17 -2.06 -19.56
CA HIS A 438 -5.61 -1.95 -19.31
C HIS A 438 -6.32 -1.09 -20.36
N LYS A 439 -5.70 0.01 -20.82
CA LYS A 439 -6.24 0.79 -21.96
C LYS A 439 -6.32 -0.03 -23.25
N ALA A 440 -5.30 -0.83 -23.54
CA ALA A 440 -5.30 -1.71 -24.70
C ALA A 440 -6.48 -2.71 -24.62
N GLN A 441 -6.70 -3.29 -23.44
CA GLN A 441 -7.83 -4.17 -23.18
C GLN A 441 -9.18 -3.47 -23.40
N ASP A 442 -9.36 -2.30 -22.82
CA ASP A 442 -10.62 -1.53 -22.92
C ASP A 442 -10.91 -1.09 -24.36
N SER A 443 -9.87 -0.85 -25.17
CA SER A 443 -9.99 -0.56 -26.60
C SER A 443 -10.26 -1.79 -27.48
N GLY A 444 -10.20 -3.01 -26.92
CA GLY A 444 -10.33 -4.25 -27.68
C GLY A 444 -9.14 -4.55 -28.60
N ALA A 445 -7.94 -4.08 -28.27
CA ALA A 445 -6.74 -4.34 -29.06
C ALA A 445 -6.42 -5.83 -29.15
N LYS A 446 -5.81 -6.28 -30.27
CA LYS A 446 -5.43 -7.70 -30.45
C LYS A 446 -4.48 -8.19 -29.36
N ALA A 447 -3.52 -7.34 -28.98
CA ALA A 447 -2.61 -7.51 -27.85
C ALA A 447 -1.95 -6.18 -27.49
N ALA A 448 -1.42 -6.08 -26.28
CA ALA A 448 -0.54 -5.01 -25.85
C ALA A 448 0.93 -5.41 -26.09
N VAL A 449 1.70 -4.58 -26.79
CA VAL A 449 3.11 -4.82 -27.10
C VAL A 449 3.97 -3.82 -26.34
N ILE A 450 4.74 -4.28 -25.37
CA ILE A 450 5.70 -3.48 -24.61
C ILE A 450 7.00 -3.39 -25.41
N ASP A 451 7.27 -2.26 -26.06
CA ASP A 451 8.56 -2.00 -26.72
C ASP A 451 9.56 -1.47 -25.70
N ALA A 452 10.52 -2.32 -25.33
CA ALA A 452 11.50 -2.02 -24.30
C ALA A 452 12.91 -2.46 -24.66
N ALA A 453 13.85 -1.51 -24.61
CA ALA A 453 15.27 -1.80 -24.68
C ALA A 453 15.79 -2.53 -23.42
N LEU A 454 15.21 -2.21 -22.26
CA LEU A 454 15.56 -2.76 -20.96
C LEU A 454 14.47 -3.71 -20.42
N LEU A 455 13.89 -4.53 -21.31
CA LEU A 455 12.76 -5.41 -20.97
C LEU A 455 13.12 -6.38 -19.84
N PHE A 456 14.28 -7.05 -19.94
CA PHE A 456 14.74 -8.06 -18.99
C PHE A 456 15.48 -7.46 -17.80
N GLU A 457 15.86 -6.20 -17.90
CA GLU A 457 16.49 -5.39 -16.86
C GLU A 457 15.48 -4.69 -15.95
N SER A 458 14.20 -4.71 -16.31
CA SER A 458 13.08 -4.15 -15.55
C SER A 458 12.06 -5.22 -15.15
N ASP A 459 11.07 -4.84 -14.34
CA ASP A 459 9.95 -5.73 -13.98
C ASP A 459 8.98 -5.98 -15.15
N LEU A 460 9.18 -5.34 -16.31
CA LEU A 460 8.27 -5.39 -17.45
C LEU A 460 8.16 -6.78 -18.08
N ALA A 461 9.26 -7.54 -18.13
CA ALA A 461 9.24 -8.92 -18.61
C ALA A 461 8.22 -9.80 -17.84
N CYS A 462 7.98 -9.49 -16.57
CA CYS A 462 7.02 -10.21 -15.72
C CYS A 462 5.57 -10.05 -16.21
N LEU A 463 5.27 -8.93 -16.89
CA LEU A 463 3.95 -8.62 -17.43
C LEU A 463 3.66 -9.39 -18.72
N CYS A 464 4.72 -9.79 -19.45
CA CYS A 464 4.60 -10.39 -20.78
C CYS A 464 4.20 -11.86 -20.70
N GLY A 465 3.20 -12.26 -21.50
CA GLY A 465 2.86 -13.66 -21.74
C GLY A 465 3.83 -14.36 -22.70
N LYS A 466 4.33 -13.60 -23.68
CA LYS A 466 5.41 -13.99 -24.60
C LYS A 466 6.37 -12.83 -24.83
N THR A 467 7.61 -13.14 -25.18
CA THR A 467 8.65 -12.17 -25.51
C THR A 467 9.22 -12.44 -26.91
N VAL A 468 9.42 -11.38 -27.67
CA VAL A 468 9.89 -11.39 -29.05
C VAL A 468 11.17 -10.56 -29.12
N CYS A 469 12.29 -11.20 -29.45
CA CYS A 469 13.55 -10.53 -29.73
C CYS A 469 13.72 -10.32 -31.23
N ILE A 470 13.91 -9.07 -31.64
CA ILE A 470 14.36 -8.74 -32.99
C ILE A 470 15.89 -8.73 -32.99
N THR A 471 16.46 -9.50 -33.89
CA THR A 471 17.91 -9.69 -34.07
C THR A 471 18.33 -9.23 -35.46
N ALA A 472 19.60 -8.88 -35.64
CA ALA A 472 20.20 -8.59 -36.94
C ALA A 472 21.72 -8.61 -36.80
N ASP A 473 22.42 -9.02 -37.86
CA ASP A 473 23.88 -9.05 -37.88
C ASP A 473 24.50 -7.70 -37.50
N ASP A 474 25.65 -7.73 -36.81
CA ASP A 474 26.34 -6.53 -36.34
C ASP A 474 26.65 -5.54 -37.47
N SER A 475 27.02 -6.05 -38.64
CA SER A 475 27.28 -5.22 -39.83
C SER A 475 26.03 -4.49 -40.31
N VAL A 476 24.86 -5.14 -40.28
CA VAL A 476 23.56 -4.57 -40.65
C VAL A 476 23.15 -3.52 -39.62
N ARG A 477 23.27 -3.81 -38.31
CA ARG A 477 22.93 -2.87 -37.24
C ARG A 477 23.80 -1.62 -37.28
N LEU A 478 25.12 -1.80 -37.49
CA LEU A 478 26.07 -0.69 -37.59
C LEU A 478 25.70 0.26 -38.73
N ARG A 479 25.46 -0.27 -39.94
CA ARG A 479 25.01 0.52 -41.09
C ARG A 479 23.73 1.31 -40.77
N ARG A 480 22.71 0.64 -40.22
CA ARG A 480 21.43 1.28 -39.85
C ARG A 480 21.58 2.38 -38.82
N ILE A 481 22.46 2.22 -37.83
CA ILE A 481 22.69 3.24 -36.78
C ILE A 481 23.40 4.46 -37.38
N ILE A 482 24.43 4.25 -38.21
CA ILE A 482 25.15 5.34 -38.89
C ILE A 482 24.18 6.12 -39.79
N GLU A 483 23.39 5.44 -40.61
CA GLU A 483 22.42 6.06 -41.52
C GLU A 483 21.30 6.82 -40.78
N ARG A 484 20.75 6.23 -39.70
CA ARG A 484 19.64 6.82 -38.94
C ARG A 484 20.08 8.00 -38.08
N ASP A 485 21.20 7.87 -37.38
CA ASP A 485 21.61 8.82 -36.34
C ASP A 485 22.73 9.78 -36.80
N GLY A 486 23.30 9.58 -38.00
CA GLY A 486 24.39 10.41 -38.53
C GLY A 486 25.69 10.33 -37.71
N LEU A 487 25.91 9.21 -37.01
CA LEU A 487 27.04 9.01 -36.11
C LEU A 487 28.30 8.57 -36.86
N SER A 488 29.48 8.84 -36.27
CA SER A 488 30.71 8.20 -36.72
C SER A 488 30.67 6.69 -36.46
N GLU A 489 31.42 5.90 -37.23
CA GLU A 489 31.52 4.45 -37.04
C GLU A 489 31.96 4.11 -35.60
N THR A 490 32.93 4.85 -35.06
CA THR A 490 33.42 4.70 -33.70
C THR A 490 32.32 4.94 -32.66
N ASP A 491 31.51 5.99 -32.81
CA ASP A 491 30.42 6.30 -31.87
C ASP A 491 29.27 5.28 -31.96
N ALA A 492 28.97 4.80 -33.16
CA ALA A 492 27.98 3.76 -33.38
C ALA A 492 28.40 2.43 -32.73
N LEU A 493 29.68 2.05 -32.85
CA LEU A 493 30.26 0.89 -32.18
C LEU A 493 30.22 1.02 -30.65
N MET A 494 30.57 2.20 -30.11
CA MET A 494 30.45 2.45 -28.66
C MET A 494 29.01 2.29 -28.17
N ARG A 495 28.02 2.76 -28.93
CA ARG A 495 26.60 2.61 -28.58
C ARG A 495 26.12 1.17 -28.63
N ILE A 496 26.60 0.37 -29.59
CA ILE A 496 26.34 -1.08 -29.63
C ILE A 496 26.97 -1.77 -28.42
N ALA A 497 28.23 -1.45 -28.11
CA ALA A 497 28.98 -2.05 -27.01
C ALA A 497 28.42 -1.70 -25.62
N ALA A 498 27.67 -0.60 -25.50
CA ALA A 498 26.99 -0.21 -24.27
C ALA A 498 25.75 -1.07 -23.95
N GLN A 499 25.31 -1.95 -24.87
CA GLN A 499 24.20 -2.87 -24.64
C GLN A 499 24.70 -4.31 -24.44
N PRO A 500 23.94 -5.16 -23.72
CA PRO A 500 24.17 -6.60 -23.71
C PRO A 500 24.29 -7.18 -25.13
N PRO A 501 25.07 -8.26 -25.31
CA PRO A 501 25.22 -8.92 -26.60
C PRO A 501 23.90 -9.53 -27.09
N GLN A 502 23.77 -9.83 -28.39
CA GLN A 502 22.52 -10.34 -28.97
C GLN A 502 22.04 -11.62 -28.25
N GLU A 503 22.97 -12.49 -27.86
CA GLU A 503 22.69 -13.75 -27.18
C GLU A 503 22.01 -13.54 -25.83
N PHE A 504 22.23 -12.40 -25.16
CA PHE A 504 21.53 -12.06 -23.92
C PHE A 504 20.03 -11.97 -24.15
N TYR A 505 19.61 -11.22 -25.18
CA TYR A 505 18.19 -11.04 -25.51
C TYR A 505 17.57 -12.31 -26.07
N ALA A 506 18.29 -12.99 -26.97
CA ALA A 506 17.81 -14.20 -27.63
C ALA A 506 17.56 -15.34 -26.64
N LYS A 507 18.47 -15.60 -25.70
CA LYS A 507 18.33 -16.68 -24.70
C LYS A 507 17.17 -16.48 -23.72
N GLN A 508 16.75 -15.24 -23.51
CA GLN A 508 15.67 -14.89 -22.58
C GLN A 508 14.31 -14.72 -23.29
N SER A 509 14.30 -14.73 -24.62
CA SER A 509 13.10 -14.48 -25.42
C SER A 509 12.45 -15.78 -25.87
N ASP A 510 11.11 -15.82 -25.85
CA ASP A 510 10.34 -16.98 -26.31
C ASP A 510 10.42 -17.16 -27.83
N ILE A 511 10.53 -16.04 -28.55
CA ILE A 511 10.57 -15.99 -30.01
C ILE A 511 11.70 -15.07 -30.47
N ILE A 512 12.44 -15.52 -31.47
CA ILE A 512 13.52 -14.76 -32.10
C ILE A 512 13.14 -14.52 -33.56
N ILE A 513 13.23 -13.27 -34.01
CA ILE A 513 13.04 -12.89 -35.41
C ILE A 513 14.34 -12.29 -35.91
N ASP A 514 14.91 -12.90 -36.95
CA ASP A 514 16.09 -12.39 -37.64
C ASP A 514 15.67 -11.38 -38.72
N ASN A 515 16.07 -10.12 -38.52
CA ASN A 515 15.81 -8.99 -39.40
C ASN A 515 17.08 -8.55 -40.17
N GLY A 516 17.86 -9.54 -40.61
CA GLY A 516 18.96 -9.40 -41.56
C GLY A 516 18.53 -9.02 -42.99
N ASP A 517 19.50 -8.97 -43.90
CA ASP A 517 19.28 -8.58 -45.29
C ASP A 517 18.42 -9.63 -46.03
N GLY A 518 17.26 -9.21 -46.56
CA GLY A 518 16.34 -10.07 -47.33
C GLY A 518 15.19 -10.70 -46.54
N THR A 519 15.11 -10.51 -45.22
CA THR A 519 13.97 -10.96 -44.41
C THR A 519 12.75 -10.07 -44.61
N ASP A 520 11.59 -10.68 -44.90
CA ASP A 520 10.30 -10.01 -44.76
C ASP A 520 9.82 -10.05 -43.30
N LEU A 521 10.16 -8.99 -42.56
CA LEU A 521 9.77 -8.82 -41.16
C LEU A 521 8.24 -8.83 -40.96
N ARG A 522 7.46 -8.37 -41.94
CA ARG A 522 5.99 -8.37 -41.87
C ARG A 522 5.47 -9.79 -41.91
N LYS A 523 5.98 -10.61 -42.83
CA LYS A 523 5.64 -12.04 -42.91
C LYS A 523 6.05 -12.80 -41.65
N ALA A 524 7.22 -12.49 -41.09
CA ALA A 524 7.67 -13.11 -39.83
C ALA A 524 6.72 -12.78 -38.66
N ILE A 525 6.26 -11.52 -38.57
CA ILE A 525 5.28 -11.09 -37.54
C ILE A 525 3.91 -11.77 -37.75
N ASP A 526 3.49 -11.98 -38.99
CA ASP A 526 2.24 -12.68 -39.31
C ASP A 526 2.23 -14.15 -38.86
N CYS A 527 3.39 -14.78 -38.70
CA CYS A 527 3.50 -16.16 -38.23
C CYS A 527 3.51 -16.31 -36.70
N LEU A 528 3.48 -15.23 -35.92
CA LEU A 528 3.64 -15.28 -34.46
C LEU A 528 2.37 -15.64 -33.67
N PHE A 529 1.18 -15.35 -34.22
CA PHE A 529 -0.09 -15.35 -33.47
C PHE A 529 -1.29 -15.85 -34.26
#